data_AF-A0A7C5HZ70-F1
#
_entry.id   AF-A0A7C5HZ70-F1
#
_cell.length_a   1.000
_cell.length_b   1.000
_cell.length_c   1.000
_cell.angle_alpha   90.00
_cell.angle_beta   90.00
_cell.angle_gamma   90.00
#
_symmetry.space_group_name_H-M   'P 1'
#
loop_
_entity.id
_entity.type
_entity.pdbx_description
1 polymer ?
#
loop_
_entity_poly.entity_id
_entity_poly.type
_entity_poly.pdbx_seq_one_letter_code
_entity_poly.pdbx_strand_id
1 'polypeptide(L)'
;MDKCIACGLCAEKCPKKVPDAYDGNLSKRKAIYVQYAQAVPLKYVIDPQQCIYFKKGKCKACEKFCPSHAIKFDDQEKQITLNVGAVVLAQGSRAFDPAVHDTFGYTKHPNIVTSLEFERILSASGPYGGHLVRPSDKKEPEKIAWLQCIGSRDEHLGAKGYCSGVCCTYAIKEAMLAKEHSSHDLDTAIFYIDIRTYGKDFERYYNRAKDEGVRFVKSKITHVSPVDETGRHVIRHVDASGKRVEEAFDIVVLSVGLMVGREGAELAQRLGVDLNHYNFAETGSFE
;
A
#
# COMPACT_ATOMS: atom_id res chain seq x y z
N MET A 1 24.07 -11.93 -13.32
CA MET A 1 22.65 -12.29 -13.13
C MET A 1 22.42 -13.79 -13.32
N ASP A 2 23.06 -14.41 -14.30
CA ASP A 2 22.77 -15.79 -14.76
C ASP A 2 23.07 -16.89 -13.73
N LYS A 3 24.08 -16.70 -12.89
CA LYS A 3 24.46 -17.66 -11.84
C LYS A 3 23.48 -17.74 -10.67
N CYS A 4 22.62 -16.74 -10.47
CA CYS A 4 21.73 -16.74 -9.32
C CYS A 4 20.60 -17.76 -9.52
N ILE A 5 20.52 -18.75 -8.63
CA ILE A 5 19.47 -19.79 -8.65
C ILE A 5 18.29 -19.48 -7.70
N ALA A 6 18.27 -18.28 -7.11
CA ALA A 6 17.20 -17.81 -6.22
C ALA A 6 16.82 -18.74 -5.05
N CYS A 7 17.78 -19.50 -4.51
CA CYS A 7 17.54 -20.44 -3.41
C CYS A 7 17.36 -19.81 -2.01
N GLY A 8 17.57 -18.50 -1.87
CA GLY A 8 17.32 -17.76 -0.62
C GLY A 8 18.34 -17.89 0.52
N LEU A 9 19.29 -18.83 0.45
CA LEU A 9 20.34 -19.02 1.47
C LEU A 9 21.08 -17.73 1.82
N CYS A 10 21.38 -16.90 0.81
CA CYS A 10 22.08 -15.64 1.01
C CYS A 10 21.31 -14.62 1.88
N ALA A 11 19.98 -14.59 1.79
CA ALA A 11 19.12 -13.75 2.60
C ALA A 11 18.97 -14.31 4.02
N GLU A 12 18.80 -15.62 4.15
CA GLU A 12 18.76 -16.30 5.46
C GLU A 12 19.99 -15.95 6.31
N LYS A 13 21.18 -16.00 5.69
CA LYS A 13 22.46 -15.71 6.37
C LYS A 13 22.79 -14.22 6.50
N CYS A 14 21.98 -13.33 5.92
CA CYS A 14 22.20 -11.89 6.06
C CYS A 14 21.82 -11.41 7.48
N PRO A 15 22.73 -10.78 8.23
CA PRO A 15 22.45 -10.32 9.59
C PRO A 15 21.61 -9.02 9.64
N LYS A 16 21.63 -8.22 8.57
CA LYS A 16 20.93 -6.94 8.53
C LYS A 16 19.44 -7.14 8.29
N LYS A 17 18.62 -6.67 9.23
CA LYS A 17 17.16 -6.52 9.08
C LYS A 17 16.85 -5.09 8.63
N VAL A 18 15.90 -4.95 7.70
CA VAL A 18 15.45 -3.69 7.08
C VAL A 18 13.92 -3.73 7.02
N PRO A 19 13.20 -2.63 7.33
CA PRO A 19 11.75 -2.56 7.05
C PRO A 19 11.47 -2.93 5.60
N ASP A 20 10.45 -3.75 5.37
CA ASP A 20 10.07 -4.16 4.02
C ASP A 20 9.03 -3.20 3.44
N ALA A 21 9.46 -2.33 2.52
CA ALA A 21 8.59 -1.39 1.86
C ALA A 21 7.51 -2.06 0.98
N TYR A 22 7.76 -3.28 0.47
CA TYR A 22 6.75 -4.02 -0.30
C TYR A 22 5.58 -4.47 0.59
N ASP A 23 5.87 -4.80 1.85
CA ASP A 23 4.87 -5.15 2.87
C ASP A 23 4.38 -3.94 3.67
N GLY A 24 4.55 -2.71 3.17
CA GLY A 24 4.13 -1.50 3.88
C GLY A 24 4.83 -1.33 5.24
N ASN A 25 6.07 -1.80 5.37
CA ASN A 25 6.86 -1.81 6.60
C ASN A 25 6.27 -2.64 7.76
N LEU A 26 5.26 -3.47 7.49
CA LEU A 26 4.63 -4.36 8.48
C LEU A 26 5.51 -5.57 8.84
N SER A 27 6.52 -5.87 8.02
CA SER A 27 7.54 -6.90 8.23
C SER A 27 8.94 -6.35 8.04
N LYS A 28 9.94 -7.22 8.24
CA LYS A 28 11.35 -6.91 8.00
C LYS A 28 11.92 -7.87 6.96
N ARG A 29 12.49 -7.31 5.89
CA ARG A 29 13.36 -8.01 4.96
C ARG A 29 14.82 -7.96 5.37
N LYS A 30 15.66 -8.54 4.52
CA LYS A 30 17.13 -8.52 4.64
C LYS A 30 17.73 -7.50 3.68
N ALA A 31 19.00 -7.15 3.89
CA ALA A 31 19.70 -6.25 2.96
C ALA A 31 19.92 -6.89 1.57
N ILE A 32 20.06 -8.22 1.50
CA ILE A 32 19.96 -8.99 0.26
C ILE A 32 18.59 -9.67 0.22
N TYR A 33 17.80 -9.42 -0.82
CA TYR A 33 16.38 -9.78 -0.84
C TYR A 33 15.87 -10.01 -2.27
N VAL A 34 14.71 -10.66 -2.38
CA VAL A 34 13.82 -10.61 -3.55
C VAL A 34 12.66 -9.69 -3.20
N GLN A 35 12.14 -8.93 -4.16
CA GLN A 35 11.07 -7.95 -3.87
C GLN A 35 9.80 -8.63 -3.37
N TYR A 36 9.42 -9.76 -3.97
CA TYR A 36 8.31 -10.62 -3.56
C TYR A 36 8.53 -12.04 -4.09
N ALA A 37 7.79 -13.02 -3.57
CA ALA A 37 8.02 -14.44 -3.83
C ALA A 37 7.90 -14.84 -5.31
N GLN A 38 7.04 -14.17 -6.06
CA GLN A 38 6.78 -14.42 -7.49
C GLN A 38 7.49 -13.42 -8.43
N ALA A 39 8.50 -12.70 -7.94
CA ALA A 39 9.18 -11.67 -8.73
C ALA A 39 9.72 -12.22 -10.07
N VAL A 40 9.60 -11.43 -11.14
CA VAL A 40 10.15 -11.75 -12.46
C VAL A 40 11.08 -10.62 -12.93
N PRO A 41 12.38 -10.90 -13.17
CA PRO A 41 13.05 -12.17 -12.96
C PRO A 41 13.21 -12.49 -11.46
N LEU A 42 13.06 -13.76 -11.08
CA LEU A 42 13.25 -14.19 -9.68
C LEU A 42 14.75 -14.22 -9.36
N LYS A 43 15.28 -13.07 -8.91
CA LYS A 43 16.71 -12.86 -8.62
C LYS A 43 16.88 -12.00 -7.37
N TYR A 44 17.87 -12.33 -6.57
CA TYR A 44 18.22 -11.55 -5.39
C TYR A 44 18.99 -10.29 -5.77
N VAL A 45 18.69 -9.19 -5.09
CA VAL A 45 19.38 -7.91 -5.17
C VAL A 45 19.93 -7.52 -3.80
N ILE A 46 21.08 -6.84 -3.76
CA ILE A 46 21.64 -6.27 -2.54
C ILE A 46 21.30 -4.79 -2.50
N ASP A 47 20.66 -4.34 -1.42
CA ASP A 47 20.43 -2.94 -1.12
C ASP A 47 21.73 -2.30 -0.59
N PRO A 48 22.42 -1.46 -1.38
CA PRO A 48 23.69 -0.87 -0.98
C PRO A 48 23.52 0.09 0.21
N GLN A 49 22.35 0.75 0.31
CA GLN A 49 22.05 1.67 1.40
C GLN A 49 21.76 0.97 2.73
N GLN A 50 21.67 -0.37 2.75
CA GLN A 50 21.43 -1.12 3.98
C GLN A 50 22.50 -2.18 4.26
N CYS A 51 23.22 -2.63 3.24
CA CYS A 51 24.26 -3.64 3.35
C CYS A 51 25.43 -3.21 4.26
N ILE A 52 25.80 -4.07 5.20
CA ILE A 52 26.90 -3.80 6.14
C ILE A 52 28.26 -3.77 5.40
N TYR A 53 28.42 -4.60 4.36
CA TYR A 53 29.65 -4.58 3.57
C TYR A 53 29.85 -3.23 2.86
N PHE A 54 28.83 -2.71 2.17
CA PHE A 54 28.94 -1.41 1.50
C PHE A 54 29.09 -0.22 2.47
N LYS A 55 28.55 -0.34 3.69
CA LYS A 55 28.67 0.72 4.71
C LYS A 55 29.98 0.69 5.51
N LYS A 56 30.52 -0.50 5.80
CA LYS A 56 31.60 -0.69 6.79
C LYS A 56 32.77 -1.53 6.28
N GLY A 57 32.69 -2.06 5.06
CA GLY A 57 33.70 -2.94 4.46
C GLY A 57 33.76 -4.36 5.05
N LYS A 58 32.86 -4.74 5.98
CA LYS A 58 32.97 -5.98 6.78
C LYS A 58 31.62 -6.70 6.87
N CYS A 59 31.44 -7.84 6.20
CA CYS A 59 30.36 -8.83 6.45
C CYS A 59 30.50 -10.06 5.54
N LYS A 60 30.40 -9.88 4.21
CA LYS A 60 30.52 -10.92 3.14
C LYS A 60 29.82 -12.27 3.38
N ALA A 61 28.88 -12.34 4.33
CA ALA A 61 28.22 -13.59 4.72
C ALA A 61 27.41 -14.18 3.55
N CYS A 62 26.65 -13.33 2.85
CA CYS A 62 25.87 -13.77 1.70
C CYS A 62 26.74 -14.41 0.60
N GLU A 63 27.93 -13.85 0.32
CA GLU A 63 28.91 -14.40 -0.63
C GLU A 63 29.42 -15.77 -0.19
N LYS A 64 29.83 -15.90 1.08
CA LYS A 64 30.33 -17.16 1.65
C LYS A 64 29.33 -18.33 1.53
N PHE A 65 28.04 -18.05 1.69
CA PHE A 65 26.99 -19.07 1.69
C PHE A 65 26.26 -19.22 0.35
N CYS A 66 26.67 -18.51 -0.70
CA CYS A 66 26.04 -18.62 -2.02
C CYS A 66 26.61 -19.83 -2.78
N PRO A 67 25.83 -20.93 -2.97
CA PRO A 67 26.36 -22.15 -3.58
C PRO A 67 26.71 -21.98 -5.06
N SER A 68 26.07 -21.04 -5.75
CA SER A 68 26.32 -20.77 -7.17
C SER A 68 27.33 -19.65 -7.41
N HIS A 69 27.94 -19.11 -6.35
CA HIS A 69 28.91 -18.02 -6.42
C HIS A 69 28.43 -16.84 -7.29
N ALA A 70 27.15 -16.48 -7.13
CA ALA A 70 26.49 -15.47 -7.96
C ALA A 70 26.71 -14.02 -7.48
N ILE A 71 27.16 -13.84 -6.24
CA ILE A 71 27.30 -12.52 -5.61
C ILE A 71 28.60 -11.86 -6.08
N LYS A 72 28.47 -10.62 -6.55
CA LYS A 72 29.57 -9.77 -6.99
C LYS A 72 29.41 -8.40 -6.36
N PHE A 73 30.30 -8.05 -5.43
CA PHE A 73 30.24 -6.77 -4.72
C PHE A 73 30.84 -5.60 -5.52
N ASP A 74 31.60 -5.91 -6.56
CA ASP A 74 32.26 -5.00 -7.47
C ASP A 74 31.44 -4.74 -8.74
N ASP A 75 30.24 -5.32 -8.87
CA ASP A 75 29.33 -5.07 -10.01
C ASP A 75 28.99 -3.58 -10.09
N GLN A 76 29.14 -3.01 -11.29
CA GLN A 76 28.99 -1.59 -11.55
C GLN A 76 27.78 -1.32 -12.44
N GLU A 77 27.26 -0.10 -12.34
CA GLU A 77 26.29 0.42 -13.29
C GLU A 77 26.84 0.33 -14.73
N LYS A 78 25.98 -0.05 -15.67
CA LYS A 78 26.32 -0.14 -17.09
C LYS A 78 25.38 0.76 -17.87
N GLN A 79 25.94 1.60 -18.72
CA GLN A 79 25.18 2.36 -19.69
C GLN A 79 24.98 1.52 -20.95
N ILE A 80 23.72 1.32 -21.33
CA ILE A 80 23.33 0.57 -22.53
C ILE A 80 22.66 1.54 -23.49
N THR A 81 23.18 1.64 -24.71
CA THR A 81 22.56 2.44 -25.78
C THR A 81 21.65 1.55 -26.61
N LEU A 82 20.39 1.94 -26.76
CA LEU A 82 19.39 1.22 -27.55
C LEU A 82 18.86 2.13 -28.64
N ASN A 83 18.86 1.66 -29.88
CA ASN A 83 18.20 2.35 -31.00
C ASN A 83 16.77 1.81 -31.11
N VAL A 84 15.79 2.67 -30.80
CA VAL A 84 14.37 2.31 -30.79
C VAL A 84 13.58 3.28 -31.66
N GLY A 85 12.48 2.80 -32.26
CA GLY A 85 11.59 3.64 -33.05
C GLY A 85 10.55 4.39 -32.21
N ALA A 86 10.24 3.88 -31.01
CA ALA A 86 9.24 4.47 -30.11
C ALA A 86 9.55 4.12 -28.64
N VAL A 87 9.04 4.94 -27.72
CA VAL A 87 9.11 4.75 -26.27
C VAL A 87 7.70 4.81 -25.69
N VAL A 88 7.33 3.84 -24.86
CA VAL A 88 6.04 3.81 -24.16
C VAL A 88 6.27 4.07 -22.68
N LEU A 89 5.61 5.09 -22.12
CA LEU A 89 5.67 5.40 -20.69
C LEU A 89 4.52 4.71 -19.95
N ALA A 90 4.87 3.74 -19.10
CA ALA A 90 3.92 2.94 -18.32
C ALA A 90 4.36 2.85 -16.85
N GLN A 91 4.76 3.97 -16.25
CA GLN A 91 5.29 4.00 -14.87
C GLN A 91 4.23 3.83 -13.78
N GLY A 92 2.95 3.85 -14.16
CA GLY A 92 1.84 3.73 -13.22
C GLY A 92 1.67 4.96 -12.34
N SER A 93 1.27 4.74 -11.09
CA SER A 93 0.97 5.79 -10.11
C SER A 93 1.60 5.45 -8.76
N ARG A 94 1.68 6.44 -7.88
CA ARG A 94 1.95 6.26 -6.45
C ARG A 94 0.66 6.38 -5.64
N ALA A 95 0.61 5.71 -4.50
CA ALA A 95 -0.40 5.99 -3.49
C ALA A 95 -0.09 7.30 -2.77
N PHE A 96 -1.14 8.01 -2.35
CA PHE A 96 -1.03 9.13 -1.43
C PHE A 96 -0.45 8.67 -0.09
N ASP A 97 0.48 9.45 0.46
CA ASP A 97 1.09 9.22 1.77
C ASP A 97 0.37 10.06 2.84
N PRO A 98 -0.40 9.43 3.76
CA PRO A 98 -1.09 10.15 4.83
C PRO A 98 -0.15 10.86 5.81
N ALA A 99 1.14 10.49 5.85
CA ALA A 99 2.12 11.15 6.71
C ALA A 99 2.42 12.60 6.30
N VAL A 100 2.14 12.98 5.04
CA VAL A 100 2.32 14.36 4.55
C VAL A 100 1.47 15.35 5.34
N HIS A 101 0.26 14.94 5.72
CA HIS A 101 -0.63 15.70 6.59
C HIS A 101 -1.42 14.74 7.49
N ASP A 102 -0.79 14.33 8.61
CA ASP A 102 -1.31 13.27 9.47
C ASP A 102 -2.46 13.74 10.39
N THR A 103 -3.64 13.92 9.81
CA THR A 103 -4.88 14.27 10.54
C THR A 103 -5.54 13.07 11.20
N PHE A 104 -5.23 11.86 10.73
CA PHE A 104 -5.86 10.61 11.17
C PHE A 104 -5.05 9.88 12.25
N GLY A 105 -3.79 10.26 12.49
CA GLY A 105 -2.90 9.58 13.44
C GLY A 105 -2.19 8.36 12.85
N TYR A 106 -2.09 8.26 11.53
CA TYR A 106 -1.42 7.18 10.79
C TYR A 106 0.02 6.96 11.26
N THR A 107 0.78 8.03 11.51
CA THR A 107 2.20 7.91 11.91
C THR A 107 2.38 7.48 13.37
N LYS A 108 1.32 7.56 14.18
CA LYS A 108 1.35 7.35 15.63
C LYS A 108 0.72 6.03 16.05
N HIS A 109 -0.23 5.53 15.26
CA HIS A 109 -1.07 4.42 15.65
C HIS A 109 -0.94 3.24 14.68
N PRO A 110 -0.40 2.08 15.13
CA PRO A 110 -0.15 0.94 14.25
C PRO A 110 -1.42 0.30 13.67
N ASN A 111 -2.59 0.51 14.28
CA ASN A 111 -3.86 -0.03 13.78
C ASN A 111 -4.59 0.94 12.84
N ILE A 112 -3.98 2.09 12.53
CA ILE A 112 -4.39 2.95 11.43
C ILE A 112 -3.47 2.63 10.27
N VAL A 113 -4.01 1.99 9.24
CA VAL A 113 -3.25 1.49 8.09
C VAL A 113 -3.80 2.08 6.80
N THR A 114 -2.98 2.14 5.76
CA THR A 114 -3.45 2.41 4.39
C THR A 114 -4.13 1.18 3.80
N SER A 115 -4.96 1.37 2.78
CA SER A 115 -5.53 0.27 1.99
C SER A 115 -4.45 -0.65 1.45
N LEU A 116 -3.33 -0.11 0.93
CA LEU A 116 -2.22 -0.94 0.46
C LEU A 116 -1.57 -1.78 1.56
N GLU A 117 -1.39 -1.25 2.77
CA GLU A 117 -0.92 -2.04 3.92
C GLU A 117 -1.94 -3.13 4.28
N PHE A 118 -3.24 -2.82 4.24
CA PHE A 118 -4.30 -3.78 4.51
C PHE A 118 -4.34 -4.92 3.48
N GLU A 119 -4.10 -4.63 2.18
CA GLU A 119 -3.90 -5.66 1.15
C GLU A 119 -2.74 -6.59 1.50
N ARG A 120 -1.65 -6.05 2.07
CA ARG A 120 -0.51 -6.87 2.52
C ARG A 120 -0.90 -7.73 3.73
N ILE A 121 -1.68 -7.22 4.68
CA ILE A 121 -2.21 -8.00 5.81
C ILE A 121 -2.95 -9.25 5.34
N LEU A 122 -3.87 -9.10 4.38
CA LEU A 122 -4.70 -10.19 3.86
C LEU A 122 -4.02 -11.07 2.80
N SER A 123 -2.89 -10.62 2.25
CA SER A 123 -2.15 -11.38 1.24
C SER A 123 -1.55 -12.66 1.84
N ALA A 124 -1.77 -13.81 1.17
CA ALA A 124 -1.15 -15.09 1.55
C ALA A 124 0.39 -15.06 1.54
N SER A 125 1.00 -14.28 0.62
CA SER A 125 2.44 -14.01 0.60
C SER A 125 2.85 -12.77 1.40
N GLY A 126 1.95 -12.28 2.25
CA GLY A 126 2.11 -11.08 3.06
C GLY A 126 2.79 -11.33 4.40
N PRO A 127 3.01 -10.26 5.18
CA PRO A 127 3.68 -10.29 6.48
C PRO A 127 3.02 -11.24 7.50
N TYR A 128 1.72 -11.48 7.36
CA TYR A 128 0.92 -12.29 8.29
C TYR A 128 0.35 -13.55 7.63
N GLY A 129 0.84 -13.94 6.45
CA GLY A 129 0.40 -15.17 5.78
C GLY A 129 -1.08 -15.19 5.39
N GLY A 130 -1.72 -14.03 5.28
CA GLY A 130 -3.14 -13.88 5.01
C GLY A 130 -4.04 -13.90 6.24
N HIS A 131 -3.50 -14.02 7.46
CA HIS A 131 -4.28 -13.91 8.68
C HIS A 131 -4.66 -12.45 8.97
N LEU A 132 -5.96 -12.19 9.12
CA LEU A 132 -6.49 -10.88 9.47
C LEU A 132 -6.15 -10.56 10.93
N VAL A 133 -5.13 -9.71 11.13
CA VAL A 133 -4.64 -9.36 12.48
C VAL A 133 -4.36 -7.88 12.62
N ARG A 134 -4.57 -7.34 13.82
CA ARG A 134 -4.15 -5.99 14.20
C ARG A 134 -2.64 -5.86 14.19
N PRO A 135 -2.05 -4.86 13.52
CA PRO A 135 -0.60 -4.69 13.51
C PRO A 135 0.01 -4.48 14.91
N SER A 136 -0.73 -3.88 15.85
CA SER A 136 -0.26 -3.59 17.22
C SER A 136 0.08 -4.84 18.04
N ASP A 137 -0.82 -5.82 18.05
CA ASP A 137 -0.80 -6.93 19.02
C ASP A 137 -1.12 -8.30 18.41
N LYS A 138 -1.32 -8.35 17.09
CA LYS A 138 -1.59 -9.55 16.29
C LYS A 138 -2.87 -10.30 16.67
N LYS A 139 -3.78 -9.66 17.40
CA LYS A 139 -5.12 -10.21 17.64
C LYS A 139 -6.01 -10.00 16.43
N GLU A 140 -6.98 -10.86 16.26
CA GLU A 140 -8.02 -10.69 15.24
C GLU A 140 -8.92 -9.48 15.61
N PRO A 141 -9.22 -8.58 14.67
CA PRO A 141 -10.11 -7.45 14.92
C PRO A 141 -11.58 -7.89 14.92
N GLU A 142 -12.41 -7.30 15.78
CA GLU A 142 -13.87 -7.50 15.76
C GLU A 142 -14.57 -6.48 14.86
N LYS A 143 -13.92 -5.33 14.64
CA LYS A 143 -14.54 -4.19 13.98
C LYS A 143 -13.59 -3.32 13.17
N ILE A 144 -13.86 -3.13 11.88
CA ILE A 144 -12.97 -2.40 10.95
C ILE A 144 -13.72 -1.25 10.24
N ALA A 145 -13.08 -0.07 10.21
CA ALA A 145 -13.56 1.08 9.44
C ALA A 145 -12.69 1.33 8.21
N TRP A 146 -13.31 1.55 7.05
CA TRP A 146 -12.65 2.09 5.86
C TRP A 146 -13.06 3.54 5.67
N LEU A 147 -12.08 4.44 5.59
CA LEU A 147 -12.30 5.86 5.35
C LEU A 147 -12.04 6.16 3.88
N GLN A 148 -13.06 6.63 3.16
CA GLN A 148 -12.95 6.95 1.74
C GLN A 148 -12.32 8.32 1.49
N CYS A 149 -11.82 8.49 0.25
CA CYS A 149 -11.31 9.76 -0.26
C CYS A 149 -10.06 10.29 0.48
N ILE A 150 -9.21 9.41 1.01
CA ILE A 150 -7.97 9.86 1.67
C ILE A 150 -6.97 10.34 0.62
N GLY A 151 -6.63 11.63 0.65
CA GLY A 151 -5.76 12.26 -0.36
C GLY A 151 -6.45 12.55 -1.70
N SER A 152 -7.78 12.44 -1.79
CA SER A 152 -8.56 12.66 -3.00
C SER A 152 -9.83 13.45 -2.70
N ARG A 153 -10.32 14.24 -3.66
CA ARG A 153 -11.46 15.16 -3.46
C ARG A 153 -11.25 16.03 -2.21
N ASP A 154 -10.02 16.52 -2.08
CA ASP A 154 -9.55 17.25 -0.91
C ASP A 154 -8.49 18.29 -1.33
N GLU A 155 -8.47 19.41 -0.63
CA GLU A 155 -7.58 20.56 -0.87
C GLU A 155 -6.52 20.74 0.24
N HIS A 156 -6.53 19.87 1.26
CA HIS A 156 -5.49 19.84 2.29
C HIS A 156 -4.11 19.52 1.70
N LEU A 157 -3.07 19.88 2.44
CA LEU A 157 -1.67 19.74 2.02
C LEU A 157 -1.37 18.31 1.52
N GLY A 158 -0.85 18.22 0.30
CA GLY A 158 -0.48 16.96 -0.36
C GLY A 158 -1.63 16.23 -1.05
N ALA A 159 -2.88 16.50 -0.69
CA ALA A 159 -4.06 15.88 -1.31
C ALA A 159 -4.35 16.46 -2.71
N LYS A 160 -5.31 15.85 -3.41
CA LYS A 160 -5.68 16.24 -4.77
C LYS A 160 -7.19 16.43 -4.90
N GLY A 161 -7.59 17.44 -5.67
CA GLY A 161 -9.00 17.79 -5.92
C GLY A 161 -9.77 16.78 -6.79
N TYR A 162 -9.11 15.79 -7.38
CA TYR A 162 -9.75 14.76 -8.20
C TYR A 162 -10.13 13.51 -7.41
N CYS A 163 -10.99 12.68 -8.01
CA CYS A 163 -11.28 11.33 -7.53
C CYS A 163 -10.26 10.34 -8.10
N SER A 164 -9.69 9.49 -7.25
CA SER A 164 -8.74 8.45 -7.68
C SER A 164 -9.37 7.26 -8.42
N GLY A 165 -10.69 7.27 -8.64
CA GLY A 165 -11.40 6.32 -9.50
C GLY A 165 -11.58 4.90 -8.95
N VAL A 166 -10.67 4.40 -8.10
CA VAL A 166 -10.62 2.98 -7.70
C VAL A 166 -10.92 2.72 -6.22
N CYS A 167 -10.88 3.76 -5.37
CA CYS A 167 -10.92 3.60 -3.92
C CYS A 167 -12.22 3.03 -3.33
N CYS A 168 -13.37 3.39 -3.91
CA CYS A 168 -14.63 2.79 -3.49
C CYS A 168 -14.63 1.29 -3.76
N THR A 169 -14.17 0.85 -4.93
CA THR A 169 -14.24 -0.57 -5.32
C THR A 169 -13.24 -1.43 -4.55
N TYR A 170 -11.98 -0.98 -4.36
CA TYR A 170 -11.04 -1.78 -3.58
C TYR A 170 -11.44 -1.86 -2.11
N ALA A 171 -12.07 -0.82 -1.53
CA ALA A 171 -12.47 -0.88 -0.13
C ALA A 171 -13.66 -1.82 0.08
N ILE A 172 -14.59 -1.88 -0.88
CA ILE A 172 -15.65 -2.90 -0.89
C ILE A 172 -15.00 -4.29 -0.96
N LYS A 173 -14.01 -4.47 -1.84
CA LYS A 173 -13.28 -5.74 -1.96
C LYS A 173 -12.58 -6.12 -0.66
N GLU A 174 -11.83 -5.20 -0.06
CA GLU A 174 -11.13 -5.42 1.21
C GLU A 174 -12.09 -5.77 2.34
N ALA A 175 -13.23 -5.07 2.46
CA ALA A 175 -14.23 -5.36 3.49
C ALA A 175 -14.84 -6.77 3.35
N MET A 176 -15.12 -7.17 2.12
CA MET A 176 -15.63 -8.52 1.81
C MET A 176 -14.58 -9.59 2.11
N LEU A 177 -13.34 -9.41 1.64
CA LEU A 177 -12.25 -10.34 1.92
C LEU A 177 -11.93 -10.42 3.41
N ALA A 178 -12.02 -9.31 4.15
CA ALA A 178 -11.83 -9.30 5.60
C ALA A 178 -12.90 -10.16 6.29
N LYS A 179 -14.17 -10.07 5.86
CA LYS A 179 -15.24 -10.96 6.33
C LYS A 179 -14.95 -12.43 6.00
N GLU A 180 -14.49 -12.74 4.79
CA GLU A 180 -14.14 -14.11 4.38
C GLU A 180 -12.95 -14.70 5.16
N HIS A 181 -11.99 -13.86 5.57
CA HIS A 181 -10.80 -14.27 6.32
C HIS A 181 -11.02 -14.27 7.83
N SER A 182 -12.14 -13.73 8.33
CA SER A 182 -12.42 -13.68 9.76
C SER A 182 -13.00 -15.00 10.26
N SER A 183 -12.64 -15.37 11.49
CA SER A 183 -13.14 -16.55 12.20
C SER A 183 -14.50 -16.32 12.86
N HIS A 184 -14.97 -15.08 12.94
CA HIS A 184 -16.27 -14.68 13.50
C HIS A 184 -16.99 -13.69 12.58
N ASP A 185 -18.22 -13.30 12.94
CA ASP A 185 -18.89 -12.23 12.22
C ASP A 185 -18.16 -10.90 12.47
N LEU A 186 -17.61 -10.32 11.40
CA LEU A 186 -16.80 -9.10 11.44
C LEU A 186 -17.66 -7.87 11.14
N ASP A 187 -17.67 -6.89 12.06
CA ASP A 187 -18.35 -5.61 11.82
C ASP A 187 -17.49 -4.75 10.88
N THR A 188 -17.99 -4.49 9.68
CA THR A 188 -17.30 -3.71 8.65
C THR A 188 -18.09 -2.44 8.32
N ALA A 189 -17.42 -1.29 8.32
CA ALA A 189 -18.04 -0.01 7.99
C ALA A 189 -17.20 0.78 6.98
N ILE A 190 -17.82 1.13 5.85
CA ILE A 190 -17.23 2.01 4.85
C ILE A 190 -17.84 3.41 5.00
N PHE A 191 -17.01 4.37 5.41
CA PHE A 191 -17.38 5.78 5.54
C PHE A 191 -17.10 6.54 4.25
N TYR A 192 -18.13 7.11 3.64
CA TYR A 192 -18.05 7.64 2.28
C TYR A 192 -18.80 8.97 2.08
N ILE A 193 -18.45 9.68 0.99
CA ILE A 193 -19.21 10.83 0.48
C ILE A 193 -20.20 10.35 -0.59
N ASP A 194 -19.65 9.73 -1.64
CA ASP A 194 -20.37 9.05 -2.71
C ASP A 194 -19.71 7.68 -2.97
N ILE A 195 -20.50 6.65 -3.24
CA ILE A 195 -19.99 5.37 -3.75
C ILE A 195 -19.90 5.47 -5.27
N ARG A 196 -18.70 5.22 -5.81
CA ARG A 196 -18.42 5.32 -7.26
C ARG A 196 -18.07 3.96 -7.84
N THR A 197 -19.11 3.25 -8.27
CA THR A 197 -19.11 1.87 -8.78
C THR A 197 -19.45 1.84 -10.28
N TYR A 198 -18.76 2.66 -11.08
CA TYR A 198 -19.12 2.92 -12.50
C TYR A 198 -18.64 1.85 -13.50
N GLY A 199 -17.85 0.86 -13.06
CA GLY A 199 -17.40 -0.24 -13.91
C GLY A 199 -18.49 -1.29 -14.15
N LYS A 200 -18.33 -2.11 -15.18
CA LYS A 200 -19.20 -3.26 -15.43
C LYS A 200 -19.26 -4.13 -14.17
N ASP A 201 -20.46 -4.44 -13.72
CA ASP A 201 -20.76 -5.25 -12.53
C ASP A 201 -20.30 -4.67 -11.17
N PHE A 202 -19.74 -3.45 -11.12
CA PHE A 202 -19.30 -2.86 -9.85
C PHE A 202 -20.48 -2.56 -8.93
N GLU A 203 -21.61 -2.11 -9.49
CA GLU A 203 -22.84 -1.89 -8.72
C GLU A 203 -23.42 -3.21 -8.19
N ARG A 204 -23.32 -4.30 -8.96
CA ARG A 204 -23.71 -5.63 -8.49
C ARG A 204 -22.83 -6.06 -7.31
N TYR A 205 -21.53 -5.79 -7.38
CA TYR A 205 -20.59 -6.10 -6.30
C TYR A 205 -20.86 -5.27 -5.04
N TYR A 206 -21.19 -3.99 -5.18
CA TYR A 206 -21.63 -3.14 -4.07
C TYR A 206 -22.90 -3.66 -3.39
N ASN A 207 -23.93 -4.03 -4.17
CA ASN A 207 -25.16 -4.57 -3.61
C ASN A 207 -24.92 -5.90 -2.90
N ARG A 208 -24.12 -6.81 -3.49
CA ARG A 208 -23.69 -8.04 -2.83
C ARG A 208 -23.01 -7.76 -1.48
N ALA A 209 -22.14 -6.76 -1.41
CA ALA A 209 -21.46 -6.42 -0.17
C ALA A 209 -22.43 -5.92 0.93
N LYS A 210 -23.45 -5.17 0.55
CA LYS A 210 -24.53 -4.78 1.47
C LYS A 210 -25.31 -5.99 1.97
N ASP A 211 -25.64 -6.91 1.08
CA ASP A 211 -26.40 -8.12 1.42
C ASP A 211 -25.60 -9.04 2.36
N GLU A 212 -24.26 -9.03 2.25
CA GLU A 212 -23.33 -9.75 3.14
C GLU A 212 -22.97 -8.96 4.43
N GLY A 213 -23.64 -7.83 4.68
CA GLY A 213 -23.58 -7.10 5.94
C GLY A 213 -22.49 -6.02 6.03
N VAL A 214 -21.84 -5.64 4.93
CA VAL A 214 -20.96 -4.47 4.92
C VAL A 214 -21.79 -3.19 5.11
N ARG A 215 -21.49 -2.42 6.15
CA ARG A 215 -22.20 -1.16 6.42
C ARG A 215 -21.62 -0.04 5.57
N PHE A 216 -22.50 0.76 4.99
CA PHE A 216 -22.12 1.96 4.23
C PHE A 216 -22.66 3.19 4.94
N VAL A 217 -21.75 3.97 5.52
CA VAL A 217 -22.08 5.14 6.32
C VAL A 217 -21.75 6.40 5.54
N LYS A 218 -22.77 7.19 5.17
CA LYS A 218 -22.59 8.41 4.39
C LYS A 218 -22.10 9.56 5.29
N SER A 219 -20.80 9.60 5.52
CA SER A 219 -20.12 10.62 6.31
C SER A 219 -18.66 10.75 5.91
N LYS A 220 -18.19 11.97 5.62
CA LYS A 220 -16.75 12.25 5.44
C LYS A 220 -16.10 12.34 6.81
N ILE A 221 -15.23 11.40 7.14
CA ILE A 221 -14.44 11.44 8.37
C ILE A 221 -13.26 12.39 8.16
N THR A 222 -13.10 13.37 9.05
CA THR A 222 -12.04 14.38 8.99
C THR A 222 -10.93 14.15 10.02
N HIS A 223 -11.21 13.37 11.07
CA HIS A 223 -10.29 13.06 12.15
C HIS A 223 -10.67 11.73 12.81
N VAL A 224 -9.67 11.00 13.29
CA VAL A 224 -9.84 9.82 14.14
C VAL A 224 -9.33 10.19 15.52
N SER A 225 -10.19 10.06 16.53
CA SER A 225 -9.83 10.41 17.90
C SER A 225 -8.79 9.43 18.46
N PRO A 226 -7.96 9.86 19.43
CA PRO A 226 -7.01 8.97 20.10
C PRO A 226 -7.69 7.72 20.66
N VAL A 227 -6.89 6.66 20.85
CA VAL A 227 -7.37 5.37 21.34
C VAL A 227 -8.18 5.51 22.63
N ASP A 228 -9.28 4.76 22.73
CA ASP A 228 -10.02 4.61 23.98
C ASP A 228 -9.23 3.75 24.99
N GLU A 229 -9.80 3.56 26.19
CA GLU A 229 -9.20 2.74 27.25
C GLU A 229 -8.98 1.27 26.83
N THR A 230 -9.69 0.81 25.79
CA THR A 230 -9.58 -0.54 25.23
C THR A 230 -8.57 -0.65 24.08
N GLY A 231 -7.93 0.47 23.70
CA GLY A 231 -6.97 0.54 22.60
C GLY A 231 -7.61 0.66 21.21
N ARG A 232 -8.90 0.99 21.12
CA ARG A 232 -9.65 1.13 19.85
C ARG A 232 -9.73 2.58 19.40
N HIS A 233 -9.83 2.78 18.09
CA HIS A 233 -9.89 4.09 17.45
C HIS A 233 -11.32 4.61 17.37
N VAL A 234 -11.59 5.78 17.95
CA VAL A 234 -12.94 6.35 17.98
C VAL A 234 -13.18 7.26 16.77
N ILE A 235 -14.22 6.95 16.01
CA ILE A 235 -14.71 7.74 14.87
C ILE A 235 -16.03 8.40 15.26
N ARG A 236 -16.08 9.72 15.07
CA ARG A 236 -17.29 10.52 15.24
C ARG A 236 -17.92 10.78 13.88
N HIS A 237 -19.20 10.44 13.73
CA HIS A 237 -19.92 10.66 12.48
C HIS A 237 -21.38 11.03 12.73
N VAL A 238 -22.07 11.39 11.65
CA VAL A 238 -23.52 11.62 11.66
C VAL A 238 -24.18 10.43 11.00
N ASP A 239 -25.12 9.80 11.71
CA ASP A 239 -25.88 8.67 11.17
C ASP A 239 -26.97 9.12 10.18
N ALA A 240 -27.69 8.16 9.60
CA ALA A 240 -28.78 8.45 8.65
C ALA A 240 -29.95 9.24 9.26
N SER A 241 -30.09 9.26 10.59
CA SER A 241 -31.10 10.04 11.30
C SER A 241 -30.66 11.46 11.62
N GLY A 242 -29.41 11.82 11.30
CA GLY A 242 -28.84 13.13 11.62
C GLY A 242 -28.27 13.21 13.05
N LYS A 243 -28.22 12.10 13.79
CA LYS A 243 -27.67 12.07 15.14
C LYS A 243 -26.15 11.91 15.09
N ARG A 244 -25.46 12.63 15.98
CA ARG A 244 -24.03 12.43 16.21
C ARG A 244 -23.80 11.13 16.95
N VAL A 245 -22.96 10.28 16.40
CA VAL A 245 -22.61 8.96 16.94
C VAL A 245 -21.10 8.87 17.08
N GLU A 246 -20.66 8.20 18.15
CA GLU A 246 -19.27 7.80 18.34
C GLU A 246 -19.18 6.28 18.29
N GLU A 247 -18.20 5.77 17.58
CA GLU A 247 -18.03 4.34 17.38
C GLU A 247 -16.54 3.97 17.41
N ALA A 248 -16.19 2.93 18.16
CA ALA A 248 -14.82 2.47 18.35
C ALA A 248 -14.49 1.30 17.39
N PHE A 249 -13.32 1.35 16.76
CA PHE A 249 -12.85 0.40 15.76
C PHE A 249 -11.49 -0.18 16.12
N ASP A 250 -11.29 -1.47 15.83
CA ASP A 250 -10.03 -2.17 16.06
C ASP A 250 -8.96 -1.81 15.03
N ILE A 251 -9.38 -1.62 13.78
CA ILE A 251 -8.54 -1.18 12.66
C ILE A 251 -9.27 -0.05 11.91
N VAL A 252 -8.51 0.97 11.53
CA VAL A 252 -8.96 2.02 10.61
C VAL A 252 -8.12 1.94 9.34
N VAL A 253 -8.76 1.64 8.23
CA VAL A 253 -8.16 1.57 6.90
C VAL A 253 -8.39 2.88 6.16
N LEU A 254 -7.30 3.58 5.86
CA LEU A 254 -7.27 4.78 5.05
C LEU A 254 -7.28 4.39 3.57
N SER A 255 -8.41 4.59 2.88
CA SER A 255 -8.51 4.32 1.45
C SER A 255 -7.78 5.43 0.66
N VAL A 256 -6.47 5.26 0.53
CA VAL A 256 -5.56 6.24 -0.08
C VAL A 256 -5.78 6.35 -1.59
N GLY A 257 -5.74 7.59 -2.07
CA GLY A 257 -5.81 7.93 -3.48
C GLY A 257 -4.53 7.60 -4.24
N LEU A 258 -4.59 7.79 -5.56
CA LEU A 258 -3.47 7.66 -6.48
C LEU A 258 -3.01 9.02 -6.95
N MET A 259 -1.72 9.18 -7.16
CA MET A 259 -1.08 10.40 -7.65
C MET A 259 0.15 10.07 -8.50
N VAL A 260 0.63 11.05 -9.26
CA VAL A 260 1.89 10.91 -10.00
C VAL A 260 3.07 11.19 -9.08
N GLY A 261 4.03 10.27 -9.06
CA GLY A 261 5.27 10.43 -8.30
C GLY A 261 6.20 11.46 -8.94
N ARG A 262 7.04 12.09 -8.11
CA ARG A 262 8.00 13.12 -8.55
C ARG A 262 8.91 12.62 -9.69
N GLU A 263 9.43 11.41 -9.57
CA GLU A 263 10.33 10.81 -10.55
C GLU A 263 9.64 10.57 -11.89
N GLY A 264 8.33 10.32 -11.86
CA GLY A 264 7.56 10.14 -13.09
C GLY A 264 7.28 11.45 -13.81
N ALA A 265 6.99 12.51 -13.06
CA ALA A 265 6.89 13.86 -13.61
C ALA A 265 8.24 14.34 -14.19
N GLU A 266 9.33 14.11 -13.46
CA GLU A 266 10.69 14.44 -13.92
C GLU A 266 11.08 13.65 -15.19
N LEU A 267 10.70 12.37 -15.29
CA LEU A 267 10.94 11.60 -16.51
C LEU A 267 10.13 12.13 -17.70
N ALA A 268 8.84 12.41 -17.50
CA ALA A 268 8.00 12.97 -18.55
C ALA A 268 8.58 14.27 -19.13
N GLN A 269 9.02 15.18 -18.26
CA GLN A 269 9.69 16.43 -18.66
C GLN A 269 10.97 16.18 -19.47
N ARG A 270 11.81 15.22 -19.04
CA ARG A 270 13.05 14.86 -19.78
C ARG A 270 12.78 14.29 -21.17
N LEU A 271 11.62 13.68 -21.36
CA LEU A 271 11.20 13.07 -22.63
C LEU A 271 10.32 14.00 -23.48
N GLY A 272 10.06 15.23 -23.02
CA GLY A 272 9.22 16.19 -23.74
C GLY A 272 7.74 15.81 -23.78
N VAL A 273 7.24 15.15 -22.73
CA VAL A 273 5.81 14.84 -22.56
C VAL A 273 5.18 15.90 -21.66
N ASP A 274 4.18 16.59 -22.19
CA ASP A 274 3.43 17.61 -21.45
C ASP A 274 2.57 16.97 -20.35
N LEU A 275 2.43 17.70 -19.24
CA LEU A 275 1.69 17.27 -18.06
C LEU A 275 0.63 18.30 -17.69
N ASN A 276 -0.54 17.83 -17.28
CA ASN A 276 -1.59 18.69 -16.73
C ASN A 276 -1.24 19.20 -15.31
N HIS A 277 -2.10 20.06 -14.74
CA HIS A 277 -1.87 20.65 -13.40
C HIS A 277 -1.86 19.64 -12.24
N TYR A 278 -2.24 18.38 -12.49
CA TYR A 278 -2.15 17.27 -11.55
C TYR A 278 -0.95 16.33 -11.81
N ASN A 279 -0.07 16.69 -12.76
CA ASN A 279 1.11 15.95 -13.22
C ASN A 279 0.80 14.66 -13.99
N PHE A 280 -0.45 14.39 -14.38
CA PHE A 280 -0.73 13.32 -15.34
C PHE A 280 -0.34 13.78 -16.74
N ALA A 281 0.00 12.81 -17.61
CA ALA A 281 0.24 13.10 -19.02
C ALA A 281 -0.95 13.87 -19.59
N GLU A 282 -0.65 15.00 -20.24
CA GLU A 282 -1.66 15.76 -20.95
C GLU A 282 -2.12 14.94 -22.14
N THR A 283 -3.44 14.76 -22.23
CA THR A 283 -4.08 14.00 -23.30
C THR A 283 -5.18 14.86 -23.88
N GLY A 284 -5.26 14.89 -25.21
CA GLY A 284 -6.42 15.46 -25.88
C GLY A 284 -7.67 14.63 -25.58
N SER A 285 -8.83 15.24 -25.75
CA SER A 285 -10.03 14.45 -26.03
C SER A 285 -9.80 13.77 -27.39
N PHE A 286 -10.22 12.52 -27.56
CA PHE A 286 -10.21 11.90 -28.89
C PHE A 286 -10.95 12.85 -29.86
N GLU A 287 -10.23 13.43 -30.83
CA GLU A 287 -10.84 14.09 -31.98
C GLU A 287 -11.39 13.03 -32.96
#